data_AF-A0A955YYH7-F1
#
_entry.id   AF-A0A955YYH7-F1
#
_cell.length_a   1.000
_cell.length_b   1.000
_cell.length_c   1.000
_cell.angle_alpha   90.00
_cell.angle_beta   90.00
_cell.angle_gamma   90.00
#
_symmetry.space_group_name_H-M   'P 1'
#
loop_
_entity.id
_entity.type
_entity.pdbx_description
1 polymer ?
#
loop_
_entity_poly.entity_id
_entity_poly.type
_entity_poly.pdbx_seq_one_letter_code
_entity_poly.pdbx_strand_id
1 'polypeptide(L)'
;MNKRPLNATIPLASAVDLPGVGAQAQQAQAHGGGSSPAFPNPTQTSGGTGGFNLPGGPNTMDPVWQRLWLRCQQAEWKSLAFIGSSKKDPDGLLEIAHGMARLASDLGQELTVFDARALGLKDMQRMLSQVQSITSRGKKCIVVLKLVTENPTTVPMAQNIDAALLGVFIGETSVVAASRTIDEVGRQKFLGSVVLNASLSR
;
A
#
# COMPACT_ATOMS: atom_id res chain seq x y z
N MET A 1 15.17 51.43 3.57
CA MET A 1 16.30 50.50 3.78
C MET A 1 16.00 49.21 3.01
N ASN A 2 16.68 48.88 1.89
CA ASN A 2 17.97 48.15 1.81
C ASN A 2 17.90 46.75 2.46
N LYS A 3 18.18 45.59 1.84
CA LYS A 3 18.85 45.20 0.58
C LYS A 3 18.43 43.77 0.15
N ARG A 4 18.36 43.61 -1.18
CA ARG A 4 18.54 42.48 -2.13
C ARG A 4 18.77 41.00 -1.69
N PRO A 5 18.40 40.05 -2.57
CA PRO A 5 18.51 38.59 -2.42
C PRO A 5 19.87 38.03 -2.85
N LEU A 6 20.17 36.77 -2.50
CA LEU A 6 21.33 36.01 -2.98
C LEU A 6 20.88 34.71 -3.67
N ASN A 7 20.85 34.81 -4.99
CA ASN A 7 21.00 33.72 -5.94
C ASN A 7 22.46 33.24 -5.89
N ALA A 8 22.70 31.93 -5.87
CA ALA A 8 24.00 31.33 -6.15
C ALA A 8 23.80 30.10 -7.03
N THR A 9 23.85 30.33 -8.34
CA THR A 9 24.24 29.35 -9.36
C THR A 9 25.77 29.40 -9.48
N ILE A 10 26.44 28.26 -9.70
CA ILE A 10 27.54 28.02 -10.67
C ILE A 10 28.27 26.68 -10.36
N PRO A 11 28.84 25.99 -11.38
CA PRO A 11 28.86 24.54 -11.52
C PRO A 11 30.28 23.92 -11.48
N LEU A 12 30.39 22.64 -11.85
CA LEU A 12 31.34 22.05 -12.82
C LEU A 12 31.96 20.72 -12.37
N ALA A 13 32.05 19.82 -13.37
CA ALA A 13 32.99 18.71 -13.54
C ALA A 13 32.69 17.39 -12.79
N SER A 14 32.99 16.20 -13.31
CA SER A 14 33.27 15.66 -14.64
C SER A 14 33.47 14.14 -14.41
N ALA A 15 33.12 13.33 -15.41
CA ALA A 15 33.71 12.04 -15.76
C ALA A 15 33.86 10.94 -14.69
N VAL A 16 33.21 9.78 -14.90
CA VAL A 16 33.93 8.51 -15.13
C VAL A 16 33.12 7.64 -16.09
N ASP A 17 33.76 7.36 -17.22
CA ASP A 17 33.43 6.37 -18.25
C ASP A 17 33.99 5.00 -17.81
N LEU A 18 33.20 3.93 -17.93
CA LEU A 18 33.61 2.54 -17.64
C LEU A 18 32.96 1.58 -18.64
N PRO A 19 33.70 1.13 -19.68
CA PRO A 19 33.26 0.05 -20.55
C PRO A 19 33.78 -1.30 -20.04
N GLY A 20 32.87 -2.22 -19.72
CA GLY A 20 33.17 -3.61 -19.38
C GLY A 20 32.39 -4.56 -20.28
N VAL A 21 32.85 -4.75 -21.51
CA VAL A 21 32.29 -5.74 -22.46
C VAL A 21 33.12 -7.01 -22.38
N GLY A 22 32.64 -7.98 -21.60
CA GLY A 22 33.14 -9.35 -21.60
C GLY A 22 32.21 -10.25 -22.41
N ALA A 23 32.54 -10.47 -23.67
CA ALA A 23 31.90 -11.49 -24.51
C ALA A 23 32.67 -12.81 -24.35
N GLN A 24 32.01 -13.84 -23.83
CA GLN A 24 32.44 -15.22 -23.96
C GLN A 24 31.35 -16.03 -24.66
N ALA A 25 31.72 -16.59 -25.80
CA ALA A 25 30.99 -17.59 -26.55
C ALA A 25 31.52 -18.98 -26.19
N GLN A 26 30.64 -19.94 -25.91
CA GLN A 26 30.87 -21.38 -26.13
C GLN A 26 29.49 -22.08 -25.99
N GLN A 27 28.78 -22.39 -27.08
CA GLN A 27 28.79 -23.67 -27.83
C GLN A 27 28.13 -24.85 -27.09
N ALA A 28 26.97 -25.35 -27.59
CA ALA A 28 26.77 -26.71 -28.11
C ALA A 28 25.26 -27.10 -28.21
N GLN A 29 24.85 -27.46 -29.45
CA GLN A 29 24.08 -28.66 -29.90
C GLN A 29 22.82 -29.14 -29.14
N ALA A 30 21.83 -29.84 -29.71
CA ALA A 30 21.19 -30.04 -31.02
C ALA A 30 20.14 -31.17 -30.78
N HIS A 31 19.10 -31.26 -31.62
CA HIS A 31 18.04 -32.31 -31.68
C HIS A 31 16.92 -32.17 -30.62
N GLY A 32 15.62 -32.32 -30.91
CA GLY A 32 14.89 -32.65 -32.12
C GLY A 32 13.45 -33.04 -31.73
N GLY A 33 12.50 -32.87 -32.64
CA GLY A 33 11.25 -33.66 -32.66
C GLY A 33 9.98 -33.05 -32.05
N GLY A 34 9.04 -32.70 -32.94
CA GLY A 34 7.73 -33.38 -32.94
C GLY A 34 6.56 -32.76 -32.16
N SER A 35 5.65 -32.16 -32.95
CA SER A 35 4.20 -32.43 -32.94
C SER A 35 3.24 -31.60 -32.05
N SER A 36 2.36 -30.90 -32.78
CA SER A 36 0.93 -30.62 -32.51
C SER A 36 0.52 -29.43 -31.62
N PRO A 37 -0.16 -28.41 -32.17
CA PRO A 37 -0.91 -27.43 -31.39
C PRO A 37 -2.31 -27.95 -31.06
N ALA A 38 -2.60 -28.14 -29.77
CA ALA A 38 -3.95 -28.38 -29.28
C ALA A 38 -4.67 -27.04 -29.03
N PHE A 39 -5.73 -26.79 -29.78
CA PHE A 39 -6.68 -25.70 -29.54
C PHE A 39 -7.45 -25.95 -28.23
N PRO A 40 -7.61 -24.97 -27.34
CA PRO A 40 -8.63 -25.04 -26.30
C PRO A 40 -10.00 -24.60 -26.85
N ASN A 41 -11.00 -25.44 -26.60
CA ASN A 41 -12.41 -25.25 -26.90
C ASN A 41 -13.02 -24.18 -25.98
N PRO A 42 -13.91 -23.27 -26.45
CA PRO A 42 -14.60 -22.31 -25.60
C PRO A 42 -15.87 -22.92 -25.00
N THR A 43 -15.79 -23.48 -23.80
CA THR A 43 -16.97 -23.74 -22.98
C THR A 43 -17.27 -22.51 -22.11
N GLN A 44 -18.10 -21.63 -22.63
CA GLN A 44 -18.96 -20.79 -21.81
C GLN A 44 -20.02 -21.69 -21.17
N THR A 45 -20.15 -21.66 -19.84
CA THR A 45 -21.43 -21.65 -19.11
C THR A 45 -21.16 -21.77 -17.62
N SER A 46 -21.46 -20.73 -16.84
CA SER A 46 -22.49 -20.76 -15.80
C SER A 46 -22.35 -19.53 -14.91
N GLY A 47 -23.40 -18.71 -14.86
CA GLY A 47 -23.47 -17.57 -13.97
C GLY A 47 -23.72 -17.96 -12.52
N GLY A 48 -23.52 -16.99 -11.63
CA GLY A 48 -24.09 -17.00 -10.29
C GLY A 48 -23.10 -16.70 -9.18
N THR A 49 -23.34 -15.54 -8.55
CA THR A 49 -22.97 -15.17 -7.16
C THR A 49 -21.58 -14.55 -6.95
N GLY A 50 -21.59 -13.23 -6.73
CA GLY A 50 -20.44 -12.40 -6.37
C GLY A 50 -19.88 -12.71 -4.98
N GLY A 51 -19.15 -13.80 -4.86
CA GLY A 51 -18.17 -14.02 -3.81
C GLY A 51 -16.81 -13.56 -4.30
N PHE A 52 -16.20 -12.62 -3.57
CA PHE A 52 -14.78 -12.27 -3.75
C PHE A 52 -13.93 -13.48 -3.38
N ASN A 53 -13.66 -14.35 -4.35
CA ASN A 53 -12.74 -15.46 -4.18
C ASN A 53 -11.61 -15.28 -5.21
N LEU A 54 -10.43 -14.88 -4.75
CA LEU A 54 -9.22 -14.80 -5.58
C LEU A 54 -8.34 -16.02 -5.28
N PRO A 55 -8.36 -17.07 -6.13
CA PRO A 55 -7.27 -18.03 -6.22
C PRO A 55 -6.16 -17.42 -7.10
N GLY A 56 -5.20 -16.75 -6.45
CA GLY A 56 -4.13 -15.97 -7.07
C GLY A 56 -3.88 -14.74 -6.19
N GLY A 57 -2.66 -14.20 -6.14
CA GLY A 57 -2.41 -12.94 -5.43
C GLY A 57 -3.41 -11.85 -5.86
N PRO A 58 -3.64 -10.80 -5.06
CA PRO A 58 -4.65 -9.80 -5.37
C PRO A 58 -4.42 -9.28 -6.79
N ASN A 59 -5.37 -9.54 -7.69
CA ASN A 59 -5.29 -9.02 -9.04
C ASN A 59 -5.50 -7.51 -8.94
N THR A 60 -4.40 -6.75 -8.83
CA THR A 60 -4.41 -5.29 -8.63
C THR A 60 -5.09 -4.55 -9.77
N MET A 61 -5.22 -5.19 -10.93
CA MET A 61 -5.99 -4.70 -12.08
C MET A 61 -7.50 -4.92 -11.95
N ASP A 62 -7.97 -5.58 -10.90
CA ASP A 62 -9.39 -5.68 -10.61
C ASP A 62 -10.00 -4.28 -10.37
N PRO A 63 -11.20 -4.00 -10.91
CA PRO A 63 -11.86 -2.70 -10.77
C PRO A 63 -12.04 -2.23 -9.31
N VAL A 64 -12.09 -3.14 -8.33
CA VAL A 64 -12.21 -2.78 -6.91
C VAL A 64 -10.96 -2.08 -6.39
N TRP A 65 -9.77 -2.58 -6.74
CA TRP A 65 -8.49 -2.00 -6.34
C TRP A 65 -8.26 -0.66 -7.01
N GLN A 66 -8.54 -0.58 -8.31
CA GLN A 66 -8.47 0.67 -9.06
C GLN A 66 -9.42 1.72 -8.48
N ARG A 67 -10.66 1.33 -8.14
CA ARG A 67 -11.62 2.23 -7.50
C ARG A 67 -11.15 2.70 -6.13
N LEU A 68 -10.65 1.79 -5.29
CA LEU A 68 -10.09 2.15 -3.98
C LEU A 68 -8.94 3.16 -4.12
N TRP A 69 -8.01 2.88 -5.03
CA TRP A 69 -6.88 3.77 -5.31
C TRP A 69 -7.33 5.15 -5.80
N LEU A 70 -8.21 5.20 -6.81
CA LEU A 70 -8.73 6.45 -7.36
C LEU A 70 -9.51 7.26 -6.31
N ARG A 71 -10.24 6.59 -5.41
CA ARG A 71 -10.89 7.24 -4.26
C ARG A 71 -9.88 7.85 -3.31
N CYS A 72 -8.78 7.16 -3.02
CA CYS A 72 -7.70 7.72 -2.21
C CYS A 72 -7.03 8.92 -2.87
N GLN A 73 -6.92 8.96 -4.21
CA GLN A 73 -6.33 10.11 -4.92
C GLN A 73 -7.23 11.35 -4.97
N GLN A 74 -8.49 11.28 -4.52
CA GLN A 74 -9.38 12.46 -4.45
C GLN A 74 -8.92 13.48 -3.40
N ALA A 75 -8.09 13.06 -2.45
CA ALA A 75 -7.44 13.92 -1.49
C ALA A 75 -5.92 13.95 -1.73
N GLU A 76 -5.29 15.09 -1.46
CA GLU A 76 -3.84 15.18 -1.47
C GLU A 76 -3.28 14.59 -0.17
N TRP A 77 -2.49 13.53 -0.28
CA TRP A 77 -1.79 12.91 0.85
C TRP A 77 -0.42 12.39 0.43
N LYS A 78 0.52 12.41 1.37
CA LYS A 78 1.84 11.77 1.25
C LYS A 78 1.96 10.57 2.19
N SER A 79 1.19 10.56 3.26
CA SER A 79 1.09 9.50 4.23
C SER A 79 -0.36 9.14 4.49
N LEU A 80 -0.68 7.84 4.50
CA LEU A 80 -2.04 7.34 4.65
C LEU A 80 -2.09 6.28 5.75
N ALA A 81 -2.93 6.49 6.76
CA ALA A 81 -3.10 5.56 7.88
C ALA A 81 -4.20 4.56 7.56
N PHE A 82 -3.92 3.28 7.70
CA PHE A 82 -4.90 2.20 7.59
C PHE A 82 -5.22 1.73 9.00
N ILE A 83 -6.40 2.08 9.50
CA ILE A 83 -6.76 1.85 10.90
C ILE A 83 -7.81 0.76 10.97
N GLY A 84 -7.50 -0.37 11.58
CA GLY A 84 -8.44 -1.45 11.74
C GLY A 84 -7.78 -2.69 12.30
N SER A 85 -8.59 -3.59 12.84
CA SER A 85 -8.10 -4.89 13.26
C SER A 85 -9.23 -5.91 13.29
N SER A 86 -8.83 -7.17 13.08
CA SER A 86 -9.65 -8.35 13.25
C SER A 86 -8.83 -9.39 13.98
N LYS A 87 -9.50 -10.20 14.81
CA LYS A 87 -8.90 -11.36 15.47
C LYS A 87 -8.89 -12.58 14.56
N LYS A 88 -9.88 -12.69 13.67
CA LYS A 88 -9.99 -13.80 12.70
C LYS A 88 -9.05 -13.62 11.52
N ASP A 89 -8.78 -12.38 11.14
CA ASP A 89 -7.95 -11.99 10.02
C ASP A 89 -7.06 -10.80 10.44
N PRO A 90 -5.96 -11.06 11.17
CA PRO A 90 -5.08 -10.00 11.63
C PRO A 90 -4.38 -9.29 10.46
N ASP A 91 -4.12 -9.99 9.37
CA ASP A 91 -3.30 -9.54 8.24
C ASP A 91 -4.10 -8.92 7.09
N GLY A 92 -5.43 -9.04 7.07
CA GLY A 92 -6.26 -8.62 5.94
C GLY A 92 -6.09 -7.14 5.61
N LEU A 93 -5.98 -6.27 6.62
CA LEU A 93 -5.72 -4.85 6.39
C LEU A 93 -4.30 -4.59 5.85
N LEU A 94 -3.32 -5.39 6.26
CA LEU A 94 -1.96 -5.34 5.75
C LEU A 94 -1.88 -5.87 4.31
N GLU A 95 -2.65 -6.90 3.96
CA GLU A 95 -2.82 -7.36 2.60
C GLU A 95 -3.43 -6.27 1.71
N ILE A 96 -4.42 -5.52 2.19
CA ILE A 96 -4.93 -4.35 1.46
C ILE A 96 -3.85 -3.30 1.25
N ALA A 97 -3.06 -2.97 2.28
CA ALA A 97 -1.97 -2.01 2.14
C ALA A 97 -0.92 -2.45 1.10
N HIS A 98 -0.52 -3.72 1.10
CA HIS A 98 0.40 -4.27 0.11
C HIS A 98 -0.21 -4.34 -1.30
N GLY A 99 -1.48 -4.70 -1.43
CA GLY A 99 -2.20 -4.68 -2.71
C GLY A 99 -2.27 -3.27 -3.30
N MET A 100 -2.50 -2.26 -2.47
CA MET A 100 -2.42 -0.85 -2.89
C MET A 100 -1.01 -0.43 -3.28
N ALA A 101 0.02 -0.87 -2.55
CA ALA A 101 1.41 -0.57 -2.92
C ALA A 101 1.79 -1.22 -4.26
N ARG A 102 1.34 -2.45 -4.49
CA ARG A 102 1.53 -3.15 -5.77
C ARG A 102 0.84 -2.42 -6.91
N LEU A 103 -0.43 -2.02 -6.74
CA LEU A 103 -1.15 -1.22 -7.72
C LEU A 103 -0.45 0.12 -8.01
N ALA A 104 0.03 0.82 -6.98
CA ALA A 104 0.79 2.05 -7.15
C ALA A 104 2.06 1.82 -7.98
N SER A 105 2.78 0.72 -7.72
CA SER A 105 3.98 0.35 -8.48
C SER A 105 3.67 -0.01 -9.93
N ASP A 106 2.56 -0.70 -10.21
CA ASP A 106 2.13 -0.99 -11.58
C ASP A 106 1.77 0.31 -12.34
N LEU A 107 1.44 1.40 -11.62
CA LEU A 107 1.21 2.75 -12.16
C LEU A 107 2.48 3.64 -12.15
N GLY A 108 3.65 3.08 -11.83
CA GLY A 108 4.93 3.82 -11.79
C GLY A 108 5.13 4.69 -10.55
N GLN A 109 4.34 4.49 -9.48
CA GLN A 109 4.48 5.21 -8.22
C GLN A 109 5.11 4.36 -7.12
N GLU A 110 6.01 4.95 -6.34
CA GLU A 110 6.60 4.30 -5.17
C GLU A 110 5.72 4.54 -3.94
N LEU A 111 5.20 3.43 -3.37
CA LEU A 111 4.40 3.44 -2.15
C LEU A 111 4.98 2.45 -1.14
N THR A 112 5.47 2.95 0.00
CA THR A 112 6.03 2.11 1.07
C THR A 112 4.95 1.77 2.09
N VAL A 113 4.92 0.52 2.57
CA VAL A 113 4.00 0.09 3.63
C VAL A 113 4.78 -0.10 4.93
N PHE A 114 4.28 0.47 6.02
CA PHE A 114 4.76 0.27 7.38
C PHE A 114 3.73 -0.50 8.19
N ASP A 115 4.16 -1.61 8.80
CA ASP A 115 3.36 -2.29 9.82
C ASP A 115 3.62 -1.63 11.18
N ALA A 116 2.61 -0.95 11.70
CA ALA A 116 2.60 -0.31 13.00
C ALA A 116 1.55 -0.92 13.94
N ARG A 117 1.04 -2.12 13.63
CA ARG A 117 -0.02 -2.77 14.44
C ARG A 117 0.48 -3.07 15.86
N ALA A 118 1.74 -3.48 15.99
CA ALA A 118 2.41 -3.76 17.26
C ALA A 118 3.27 -2.58 17.75
N LEU A 119 3.04 -1.35 17.25
CA LEU A 119 3.84 -0.19 17.60
C LEU A 119 3.71 0.16 19.08
N GLY A 120 4.81 0.05 19.81
CA GLY A 120 4.95 0.51 21.18
C GLY A 120 5.34 1.99 21.25
N LEU A 121 5.06 2.63 22.41
CA LEU A 121 5.34 4.05 22.62
C LEU A 121 6.82 4.42 22.42
N LYS A 122 7.74 3.51 22.77
CA LYS A 122 9.19 3.71 22.64
C LYS A 122 9.64 3.85 21.18
N ASP A 123 9.00 3.14 20.26
CA ASP A 123 9.37 3.09 18.84
C ASP A 123 8.57 4.08 17.99
N MET A 124 7.52 4.69 18.55
CA MET A 124 6.65 5.63 17.87
C MET A 124 7.42 6.81 17.26
N GLN A 125 8.31 7.43 18.03
CA GLN A 125 9.08 8.58 17.54
C GLN A 125 10.00 8.20 16.38
N ARG A 126 10.63 7.02 16.44
CA ARG A 126 11.47 6.49 15.38
C ARG A 126 10.64 6.28 14.10
N MET A 127 9.46 5.67 14.23
CA MET A 127 8.58 5.41 13.10
C MET A 127 8.08 6.71 12.46
N LEU A 128 7.69 7.71 13.25
CA LEU A 128 7.31 9.04 12.75
C LEU A 128 8.46 9.69 11.96
N SER A 129 9.69 9.61 12.46
CA SER A 129 10.87 10.11 11.74
C SER A 129 11.11 9.36 10.41
N GLN A 130 10.84 8.05 10.36
CA GLN A 130 10.93 7.28 9.11
C GLN A 130 9.87 7.72 8.10
N VAL A 131 8.62 7.86 8.54
CA VAL A 131 7.52 8.37 7.70
C VAL A 131 7.87 9.74 7.15
N GLN A 132 8.30 10.68 8.00
CA GLN A 132 8.71 12.02 7.56
C GLN A 132 9.89 12.00 6.58
N SER A 133 10.87 11.12 6.77
CA SER A 133 12.00 10.98 5.85
C SER A 133 11.55 10.52 4.45
N ILE A 134 10.57 9.62 4.37
CA ILE A 134 9.99 9.17 3.10
C ILE A 134 9.18 10.28 2.44
N THR A 135 8.28 10.92 3.19
CA THR A 135 7.39 11.95 2.64
C THR A 135 8.14 13.23 2.24
N SER A 136 9.25 13.56 2.92
CA SER A 136 10.12 14.68 2.56
C SER A 136 10.88 14.46 1.25
N ARG A 137 11.11 13.20 0.85
CA ARG A 137 11.67 12.84 -0.46
C ARG A 137 10.63 12.81 -1.58
N GLY A 138 9.40 13.21 -1.30
CA GLY A 138 8.28 13.18 -2.24
C GLY A 138 7.68 11.80 -2.47
N LYS A 139 8.09 10.79 -1.71
CA LYS A 139 7.52 9.43 -1.78
C LYS A 139 6.28 9.31 -0.92
N LYS A 140 5.38 8.40 -1.28
CA LYS A 140 4.16 8.12 -0.52
C LYS A 140 4.35 6.91 0.40
N CYS A 141 3.62 6.88 1.51
CA CYS A 141 3.60 5.70 2.37
C CYS A 141 2.21 5.41 2.98
N ILE A 142 2.00 4.14 3.32
CA ILE A 142 0.86 3.66 4.11
C ILE A 142 1.39 3.18 5.46
N VAL A 143 0.69 3.52 6.55
CA VAL A 143 0.98 3.04 7.90
C VAL A 143 -0.22 2.25 8.41
N VAL A 144 -0.04 0.97 8.69
CA VAL A 144 -1.11 0.08 9.16
C VAL A 144 -1.14 0.07 10.69
N LEU A 145 -2.28 0.43 11.27
CA LEU A 145 -2.51 0.61 12.70
C LEU A 145 -3.71 -0.24 13.15
N LYS A 146 -3.71 -0.63 14.43
CA LYS A 146 -4.89 -1.25 15.07
C LYS A 146 -5.94 -0.20 15.42
N LEU A 147 -7.10 -0.63 15.93
CA LEU A 147 -8.11 0.30 16.46
C LEU A 147 -7.58 1.01 17.72
N VAL A 148 -8.10 2.21 18.00
CA VAL A 148 -7.71 3.00 19.19
C VAL A 148 -8.02 2.29 20.51
N THR A 149 -9.02 1.41 20.50
CA THR A 149 -9.39 0.57 21.64
C THR A 149 -8.39 -0.55 21.92
N GLU A 150 -7.50 -0.86 20.97
CA GLU A 150 -6.55 -1.97 21.06
C GLU A 150 -5.09 -1.51 21.15
N ASN A 151 -4.74 -0.37 20.55
CA ASN A 151 -3.39 0.18 20.66
C ASN A 151 -3.44 1.70 20.94
N PRO A 152 -2.94 2.16 22.10
CA PRO A 152 -2.97 3.58 22.47
C PRO A 152 -2.07 4.47 21.60
N THR A 153 -1.11 3.91 20.86
CA THR A 153 -0.27 4.69 19.94
C THR A 153 -0.97 5.04 18.63
N THR A 154 -2.14 4.44 18.36
CA THR A 154 -2.92 4.67 17.13
C THR A 154 -3.29 6.14 16.96
N VAL A 155 -3.83 6.77 18.00
CA VAL A 155 -4.27 8.18 17.95
C VAL A 155 -3.12 9.14 17.63
N PRO A 156 -2.02 9.18 18.43
CA PRO A 156 -0.93 10.10 18.14
C PRO A 156 -0.26 9.79 16.79
N MET A 157 -0.16 8.52 16.41
CA MET A 157 0.38 8.16 15.10
C MET A 157 -0.51 8.69 13.97
N ALA A 158 -1.80 8.35 13.96
CA ALA A 158 -2.74 8.74 12.91
C ALA A 158 -2.93 10.26 12.79
N GLN A 159 -2.85 11.01 13.90
CA GLN A 159 -2.93 12.47 13.89
C GLN A 159 -1.72 13.12 13.16
N ASN A 160 -0.55 12.48 13.22
CA ASN A 160 0.67 12.93 12.52
C ASN A 160 0.72 12.48 11.04
N ILE A 161 -0.22 11.65 10.60
CA ILE A 161 -0.38 11.22 9.20
C ILE A 161 -1.34 12.18 8.48
N ASP A 162 -1.19 12.36 7.17
CA ASP A 162 -2.00 13.31 6.40
C ASP A 162 -3.48 12.90 6.37
N ALA A 163 -3.75 11.64 6.06
CA ALA A 163 -5.09 11.09 5.88
C ALA A 163 -5.22 9.67 6.45
N ALA A 164 -6.45 9.19 6.64
CA ALA A 164 -6.75 7.88 7.21
C ALA A 164 -7.89 7.15 6.45
N LEU A 165 -7.84 5.82 6.46
CA LEU A 165 -8.91 4.91 6.06
C LEU A 165 -9.22 3.96 7.21
N LEU A 166 -10.52 3.78 7.48
CA LEU A 166 -10.98 2.83 8.48
C LEU A 166 -11.26 1.45 7.86
N GLY A 167 -10.53 0.42 8.28
CA GLY A 167 -10.84 -0.98 7.98
C GLY A 167 -11.93 -1.51 8.91
N VAL A 168 -13.09 -1.84 8.34
CA VAL A 168 -14.25 -2.39 9.06
C VAL A 168 -14.39 -3.86 8.73
N PHE A 169 -14.10 -4.73 9.68
CA PHE A 169 -14.23 -6.17 9.54
C PHE A 169 -15.65 -6.61 9.91
N ILE A 170 -16.39 -7.17 8.96
CA ILE A 170 -17.77 -7.60 9.15
C ILE A 170 -17.84 -8.63 10.27
N GLY A 171 -18.71 -8.38 11.26
CA GLY A 171 -18.92 -9.26 12.41
C GLY A 171 -17.85 -9.16 13.51
N GLU A 172 -16.86 -8.27 13.35
CA GLU A 172 -15.80 -8.07 14.36
C GLU A 172 -15.64 -6.60 14.77
N THR A 173 -15.53 -5.69 13.81
CA THR A 173 -15.44 -4.26 14.10
C THR A 173 -16.82 -3.75 14.51
N SER A 174 -16.99 -3.46 15.80
CA SER A 174 -18.22 -2.86 16.29
C SER A 174 -18.35 -1.40 15.85
N VAL A 175 -19.59 -0.94 15.65
CA VAL A 175 -19.87 0.47 15.34
C VAL A 175 -19.30 1.39 16.42
N VAL A 176 -19.38 0.99 17.70
CA VAL A 176 -18.83 1.76 18.82
C VAL A 176 -17.31 1.92 18.70
N ALA A 177 -16.57 0.85 18.38
CA ALA A 177 -15.12 0.92 18.21
C ALA A 177 -14.72 1.74 16.98
N ALA A 178 -15.47 1.61 15.88
CA ALA A 178 -15.30 2.40 14.67
C ALA A 178 -15.54 3.90 14.92
N SER A 179 -16.69 4.27 15.49
CA SER A 179 -17.03 5.66 15.82
C SER A 179 -16.02 6.28 16.78
N ARG A 180 -15.65 5.54 17.84
CA ARG A 180 -14.63 6.00 18.78
C ARG A 180 -13.28 6.26 18.11
N THR A 181 -12.85 5.36 17.23
CA THR A 181 -11.62 5.54 16.43
C THR A 181 -11.69 6.81 15.58
N ILE A 182 -12.83 7.05 14.93
CA ILE A 182 -13.05 8.24 14.10
C ILE A 182 -13.01 9.52 14.94
N ASP A 183 -13.67 9.53 16.10
CA ASP A 183 -13.76 10.71 16.96
C ASP A 183 -12.41 11.02 17.65
N GLU A 184 -11.64 10.02 18.09
CA GLU A 184 -10.33 10.23 18.72
C GLU A 184 -9.24 10.66 17.72
N VAL A 185 -9.23 10.09 16.50
CA VAL A 185 -8.27 10.49 15.45
C VAL A 185 -8.68 11.81 14.79
N GLY A 186 -9.98 12.08 14.71
CA GLY A 186 -10.57 13.26 14.09
C GLY A 186 -11.20 12.95 12.73
N ARG A 187 -12.49 13.29 12.57
CA ARG A 187 -13.29 13.00 11.37
C ARG A 187 -12.67 13.54 10.08
N GLN A 188 -12.08 14.73 10.13
CA GLN A 188 -11.45 15.38 8.99
C GLN A 188 -10.25 14.60 8.40
N LYS A 189 -9.66 13.66 9.17
CA LYS A 189 -8.57 12.82 8.69
C LYS A 189 -9.07 11.67 7.83
N PHE A 190 -10.30 11.21 8.01
CA PHE A 190 -10.80 10.03 7.32
C PHE A 190 -11.28 10.34 5.91
N LEU A 191 -10.68 9.66 4.93
CA LEU A 191 -11.14 9.66 3.54
C LEU A 191 -12.36 8.74 3.34
N GLY A 192 -12.57 7.80 4.28
CA GLY A 192 -13.66 6.84 4.24
C GLY A 192 -13.33 5.57 5.01
N SER A 193 -14.02 4.49 4.62
CA SER A 193 -13.83 3.16 5.17
C SER A 193 -13.75 2.10 4.07
N VAL A 194 -13.05 1.01 4.37
CA VAL A 194 -12.99 -0.20 3.56
C VAL A 194 -13.63 -1.30 4.37
N VAL A 195 -14.64 -1.97 3.80
CA VAL A 195 -15.32 -3.07 4.46
C VAL A 195 -14.64 -4.37 4.04
N LEU A 196 -14.12 -5.11 5.01
CA LEU A 196 -13.48 -6.39 4.83
C LEU A 196 -14.39 -7.49 5.36
N ASN A 197 -14.53 -8.56 4.59
CA ASN A 197 -15.20 -9.74 5.09
C ASN A 197 -14.17 -10.61 5.81
N ALA A 198 -14.31 -10.79 7.12
CA ALA A 198 -13.44 -11.67 7.92
C ALA A 198 -13.74 -13.16 7.68
N SER A 199 -14.31 -13.51 6.51
CA SER A 199 -14.71 -14.87 6.19
C SER A 199 -13.54 -15.65 5.61
N LEU A 200 -13.11 -16.61 6.45
CA LEU A 200 -12.38 -17.84 6.14
C LEU A 200 -10.88 -17.72 5.83
N SER A 201 -10.11 -17.90 6.91
CA SER A 201 -9.25 -19.08 7.09
C SER A 201 -8.79 -19.76 5.80
N ARG A 202 -7.53 -19.53 5.43
CA ARG A 202 -6.75 -20.55 4.73
C ARG A 202 -6.24 -21.61 5.70
#